data_AF-A0A2G1BT09-F1
#
_entry.id   AF-A0A2G1BT09-F1
#
_cell.length_a   1.000
_cell.length_b   1.000
_cell.length_c   1.000
_cell.angle_alpha   90.00
_cell.angle_beta   90.00
_cell.angle_gamma   90.00
#
_symmetry.space_group_name_H-M   'P 1'
#
loop_
_entity.id
_entity.type
_entity.pdbx_description
1 polymer ?
#
loop_
_entity_poly.entity_id
_entity_poly.type
_entity_poly.pdbx_seq_one_letter_code
_entity_poly.pdbx_strand_id
1 'polypeptide(L)' 'MFTTGRIIFASLFVIAFIILMFFSYKKDAKNNKKYYQNAAIYVAIGIAVVIALLFLSKLLTR' A
#
# COMPACT_ATOMS: atom_id res chain seq x y z
N MET A 1 -4.83 -36.79 -3.46
CA MET A 1 -3.51 -37.42 -3.21
C MET A 1 -2.43 -36.59 -3.90
N PHE A 2 -1.48 -36.09 -3.10
CA PHE A 2 -0.32 -35.37 -3.60
C PHE A 2 0.69 -36.40 -4.12
N THR A 3 1.03 -36.31 -5.41
CA THR A 3 2.09 -37.12 -6.00
C THR A 3 3.40 -36.37 -5.90
N THR A 4 4.53 -37.08 -5.90
CA THR A 4 5.87 -36.48 -5.85
C THR A 4 6.04 -35.41 -6.94
N GLY A 5 5.56 -35.68 -8.17
CA GLY A 5 5.62 -34.71 -9.26
C GLY A 5 4.79 -33.43 -9.00
N ARG A 6 3.62 -33.54 -8.36
CA ARG A 6 2.80 -32.37 -7.98
C ARG A 6 3.47 -31.54 -6.91
N ILE A 7 4.12 -32.16 -5.93
CA ILE A 7 4.85 -31.47 -4.86
C ILE A 7 6.03 -30.70 -5.44
N ILE A 8 6.81 -31.33 -6.34
CA ILE A 8 7.95 -30.66 -7.00
C ILE A 8 7.48 -29.46 -7.82
N PHE A 9 6.44 -29.64 -8.64
CA PHE A 9 5.88 -28.54 -9.44
C PHE A 9 5.40 -27.39 -8.57
N ALA A 10 4.63 -27.66 -7.51
CA ALA A 10 4.10 -26.64 -6.62
C ALA A 10 5.22 -25.84 -5.95
N SER A 11 6.27 -26.53 -5.47
CA SER A 11 7.43 -25.88 -4.86
C SER A 11 8.15 -24.96 -5.84
N LEU A 12 8.42 -25.43 -7.07
CA LEU A 12 9.07 -24.63 -8.11
C LEU A 12 8.22 -23.42 -8.51
N PHE A 13 6.91 -23.62 -8.65
CA PHE A 13 5.97 -22.55 -8.96
C PHE A 13 5.97 -21.47 -7.88
N VAL A 14 5.88 -21.85 -6.61
CA VAL A 14 5.89 -20.90 -5.48
C VAL A 14 7.19 -20.11 -5.45
N ILE A 15 8.34 -20.77 -5.64
CA ILE A 15 9.65 -20.08 -5.66
C ILE A 15 9.70 -19.07 -6.81
N ALA A 16 9.35 -19.49 -8.04
CA ALA A 16 9.33 -18.61 -9.20
C ALA A 16 8.37 -17.42 -8.98
N PHE A 17 7.20 -17.68 -8.41
CA PHE A 17 6.20 -16.67 -8.12
C PHE A 17 6.69 -15.64 -7.09
N ILE A 18 7.33 -16.07 -6.00
CA ILE A 18 7.92 -15.17 -4.99
C ILE A 18 9.02 -14.30 -5.62
N ILE A 19 9.87 -14.86 -6.48
CA ILE A 19 10.91 -14.10 -7.17
C ILE A 19 10.29 -13.01 -8.04
N LEU A 20 9.27 -13.34 -8.85
CA LEU A 20 8.56 -12.37 -9.67
C LEU A 20 7.88 -11.28 -8.83
N MET A 21 7.24 -11.67 -7.73
CA MET A 21 6.61 -10.73 -6.79
C MET A 21 7.64 -9.74 -6.22
N PHE A 22 8.83 -10.22 -5.84
CA PHE A 22 9.90 -9.36 -5.33
C PHE A 22 10.32 -8.31 -6.37
N PHE A 23 10.51 -8.70 -7.63
CA PHE A 23 10.82 -7.76 -8.70
C PHE A 23 9.69 -6.76 -8.97
N SER A 24 8.44 -7.21 -8.95
CA SER A 24 7.27 -6.34 -9.10
C SER A 24 7.22 -5.28 -8.00
N TYR A 25 7.32 -5.70 -6.74
CA TYR A 25 7.25 -4.79 -5.59
C TYR A 25 8.44 -3.86 -5.49
N LYS A 26 9.63 -4.26 -5.92
CA LYS A 26 10.78 -3.36 -5.99
C LYS A 26 10.52 -2.20 -6.95
N LYS A 27 9.91 -2.46 -8.10
CA LYS A 27 9.53 -1.42 -9.07
C LYS A 27 8.41 -0.53 -8.53
N ASP A 28 7.40 -1.14 -7.91
CA ASP A 28 6.27 -0.41 -7.34
C ASP A 28 6.68 0.47 -6.17
N ALA A 29 7.59 0.01 -5.29
CA ALA A 29 8.12 0.84 -4.21
C ALA A 29 8.81 2.11 -4.73
N LYS A 30 9.59 1.98 -5.82
CA LYS A 30 10.23 3.14 -6.47
C LYS A 30 9.19 4.08 -7.09
N ASN A 31 8.17 3.54 -7.76
CA ASN A 31 7.11 4.34 -8.37
C ASN A 31 6.23 5.02 -7.31
N ASN A 32 5.88 4.32 -6.23
CA ASN A 32 5.13 4.87 -5.10
C ASN A 32 5.87 6.04 -4.46
N LYS A 33 7.18 5.89 -4.24
CA LYS A 33 8.01 7.00 -3.76
C LYS A 33 8.03 8.19 -4.73
N LYS A 34 7.94 7.96 -6.05
CA LYS A 34 7.95 9.03 -7.06
C LYS A 34 6.61 9.77 -7.16
N TYR A 35 5.48 9.05 -7.20
CA TYR A 35 4.16 9.62 -7.48
C TYR A 35 3.35 9.94 -6.22
N TYR A 36 3.58 9.22 -5.11
CA TYR A 36 2.91 9.43 -3.84
C TYR A 36 3.83 10.03 -2.77
N GLN A 37 4.94 10.66 -3.18
CA GLN A 37 5.81 11.35 -2.24
C GLN A 37 5.00 12.38 -1.45
N ASN A 38 5.05 12.28 -0.13
CA ASN A 38 4.35 13.18 0.79
C ASN A 38 2.82 13.16 0.68
N ALA A 39 2.21 12.25 -0.12
CA ALA A 39 0.76 12.13 -0.23
C ALA A 39 0.10 11.92 1.14
N ALA A 40 0.70 11.09 1.99
CA ALA A 40 0.25 10.88 3.36
C ALA A 40 0.25 12.17 4.20
N ILE A 41 1.25 13.05 4.01
CA ILE A 41 1.34 14.34 4.71
C ILE A 41 0.23 15.27 4.21
N TYR A 42 0.01 15.37 2.90
CA TYR A 42 -1.05 16.20 2.34
C TYR A 42 -2.44 15.73 2.76
N VAL A 43 -2.67 14.41 2.81
CA VAL A 43 -3.92 13.83 3.33
C VAL A 43 -4.09 14.15 4.81
N ALA A 44 -3.04 14.01 5.63
CA ALA A 44 -3.09 14.35 7.05
C ALA A 44 -3.41 15.83 7.29
N ILE A 45 -2.79 16.73 6.50
CA ILE A 45 -3.10 18.16 6.54
C ILE A 45 -4.56 18.41 6.17
N GLY A 46 -5.06 17.79 5.09
CA GLY A 46 -6.46 17.92 4.68
C GLY A 46 -7.43 17.49 5.78
N ILE A 47 -7.17 16.33 6.41
CA ILE A 47 -7.96 15.84 7.55
C ILE A 47 -7.91 16.82 8.72
N ALA A 48 -6.72 17.31 9.08
CA ALA A 48 -6.56 18.26 10.18
C ALA A 48 -7.31 19.57 9.93
N VAL A 49 -7.26 20.10 8.70
CA VAL A 49 -8.00 21.29 8.29
C VAL A 49 -9.51 21.08 8.40
N VAL A 50 -10.02 19.95 7.91
CA VAL A 50 -11.45 19.62 8.02
C VAL A 50 -11.88 19.54 9.48
N ILE A 51 -11.10 18.87 10.33
CA ILE A 51 -11.38 18.78 11.76
C ILE A 51 -11.40 20.17 12.40
N ALA A 52 -10.40 21.02 12.11
CA ALA A 52 -10.32 22.38 12.63
C ALA A 52 -11.54 23.22 12.21
N LEU A 53 -11.98 23.11 10.95
CA LEU A 53 -13.18 23.79 10.45
C LEU A 53 -14.45 23.31 11.14
N LEU A 54 -14.58 22.02 11.45
CA LEU A 54 -15.71 21.49 12.22
C LEU A 54 -15.76 22.06 13.65
N PHE A 55 -14.61 22.17 14.31
CA PHE A 55 -14.54 22.80 15.63
C PHE A 55 -14.84 24.29 15.56
N LEU A 56 -14.33 24.99 14.53
CA LEU A 56 -14.59 26.40 14.32
C LEU A 56 -16.07 26.68 14.03
N SER A 57 -16.73 25.88 13.18
CA SER A 57 -18.17 26.04 12.92
C SER A 57 -18.98 25.80 14.19
N LYS A 58 -18.58 24.81 15.00
CA LYS A 58 -19.18 24.56 16.30
C LYS A 58 -19.00 25.75 17.23
N LEU A 59 -17.84 26.40 17.28
CA LEU A 59 -17.60 27.60 18.10
C LEU A 59 -18.41 28.82 17.62
N LEU A 60 -18.56 29.00 16.31
CA LEU A 60 -19.32 30.10 15.72
C LEU A 60 -20.84 29.92 15.82
N THR A 61 -21.31 28.68 15.90
CA THR A 61 -22.74 28.31 16.01
C THR A 61 -23.14 27.97 17.46
N ARG A 62 -22.19 28.07 18.40
CA ARG A 62 -22.48 28.03 19.84
C ARG A 62 -23.15 29.30 20.32
#